data_AF-A0A9P1CMW0-F1
#
_entry.id   AF-A0A9P1CMW0-F1
#
_cell.length_a   1.000
_cell.length_b   1.000
_cell.length_c   1.000
_cell.angle_alpha   90.00
_cell.angle_beta   90.00
_cell.angle_gamma   90.00
#
_symmetry.space_group_name_H-M   'P 1'
#
loop_
_entity.id
_entity.type
_entity.pdbx_description
1 polymer ?
#
loop_
_entity_poly.entity_id
_entity_poly.type
_entity_poly.pdbx_seq_one_letter_code
_entity_poly.pdbx_strand_id
1 'polypeptide(L)'
;MLAKIRSEEFENNFFVGDAFLEKPTPGKESAAGCILDKVVAIVKENAMTDSATVNELQVDLAACCTHDSQDCVADVSSAYALLEAVNRQQLDAQTTAPKVAAMLIRAVEKRSSEEKIRGSFSRGHTSFDFLNMFMIVFLDFPSDDYDTKRSCICSRETCC
;
A
#
# COMPACT_ATOMS: atom_id res chain seq x y z
N MET A 1 5.48 13.70 -5.26
CA MET A 1 4.94 12.79 -6.28
C MET A 1 3.55 13.20 -6.74
N LEU A 2 2.52 13.19 -5.88
CA LEU A 2 1.15 13.56 -6.28
C LEU A 2 1.01 14.94 -6.94
N ALA A 3 1.73 15.96 -6.43
CA ALA A 3 1.74 17.29 -7.03
C ALA A 3 2.29 17.29 -8.47
N LYS A 4 3.28 16.43 -8.75
CA LYS A 4 3.91 16.27 -10.08
C LYS A 4 2.99 15.56 -11.08
N ILE A 5 2.20 14.59 -10.61
CA ILE A 5 1.14 13.96 -11.41
C ILE A 5 0.05 14.98 -11.76
N ARG A 6 -0.36 15.80 -10.79
CA ARG A 6 -1.35 16.88 -11.03
C ARG A 6 -0.85 17.98 -11.95
N SER A 7 0.46 18.21 -12.00
CA SER A 7 1.09 19.17 -12.91
C SER A 7 1.54 18.55 -14.23
N GLU A 8 1.11 17.32 -14.54
CA GLU A 8 1.44 16.58 -15.77
C GLU A 8 2.95 16.34 -15.99
N GLU A 9 3.76 16.47 -14.93
CA GLU A 9 5.20 16.15 -14.97
C GLU A 9 5.43 14.63 -14.90
N PHE A 10 4.48 13.89 -14.33
CA PHE A 10 4.44 12.42 -14.33
C PHE A 10 3.12 11.90 -14.88
N GLU A 11 3.18 10.76 -15.58
CA GLU A 11 1.99 10.08 -16.09
C GLU A 11 1.10 9.59 -14.93
N ASN A 12 -0.22 9.75 -15.10
CA ASN A 12 -1.19 9.26 -14.14
C ASN A 12 -1.49 7.78 -14.42
N ASN A 13 -0.68 6.90 -13.84
CA ASN A 13 -0.80 5.44 -13.97
C ASN A 13 -1.90 4.85 -13.08
N PHE A 14 -3.01 5.57 -12.93
CA PHE A 14 -4.15 5.11 -12.16
C PHE A 14 -4.80 3.90 -12.85
N PHE A 15 -4.65 2.74 -12.24
CA PHE A 15 -5.21 1.49 -12.74
C PHE A 15 -5.83 0.72 -11.59
N VAL A 16 -7.11 0.38 -11.71
CA VAL A 16 -7.89 -0.22 -10.61
C VAL A 16 -7.79 -1.76 -10.58
N GLY A 17 -7.15 -2.36 -11.59
CA GLY A 17 -7.05 -3.82 -11.75
C GLY A 17 -8.41 -4.51 -11.86
N ASP A 18 -8.38 -5.84 -12.00
CA ASP A 18 -9.57 -6.70 -11.90
C ASP A 18 -9.87 -7.07 -10.43
N ALA A 19 -9.45 -6.21 -9.51
CA ALA A 19 -9.53 -6.41 -8.06
C ALA A 19 -10.96 -6.36 -7.50
N PHE A 20 -11.93 -5.85 -8.26
CA PHE A 20 -13.32 -5.67 -7.83
C PHE A 20 -14.32 -6.54 -8.62
N LEU A 21 -15.31 -7.10 -7.91
CA LEU A 21 -16.38 -7.93 -8.46
C LEU A 21 -17.30 -7.14 -9.39
N GLU A 22 -17.52 -5.90 -9.00
CA GLU A 22 -18.39 -4.94 -9.64
C GLU A 22 -17.57 -3.68 -9.83
N LYS A 23 -17.93 -2.86 -10.82
CA LYS A 23 -17.21 -1.61 -11.06
C LYS A 23 -17.15 -0.80 -9.75
N PRO A 24 -15.95 -0.52 -9.20
CA PRO A 24 -15.85 0.18 -7.94
C PRO A 24 -16.46 1.56 -8.06
N THR A 25 -17.08 2.01 -6.98
CA THR A 25 -17.61 3.35 -6.93
C THR A 25 -16.47 4.35 -7.10
N PRO A 26 -16.65 5.42 -7.90
CA PRO A 26 -15.65 6.48 -8.01
C PRO A 26 -15.27 7.04 -6.63
N GLY A 27 -13.98 7.36 -6.45
CA GLY A 27 -13.46 7.85 -5.17
C GLY A 27 -12.75 6.75 -4.38
N LYS A 28 -13.20 6.49 -3.13
CA LYS A 28 -12.50 5.62 -2.18
C LYS A 28 -12.32 4.18 -2.68
N GLU A 29 -13.37 3.57 -3.25
CA GLU A 29 -13.29 2.18 -3.73
C GLU A 29 -12.33 2.04 -4.93
N SER A 30 -12.35 3.01 -5.84
CA SER A 30 -11.43 3.02 -6.99
C SER A 30 -9.97 3.20 -6.55
N ALA A 31 -9.72 4.05 -5.53
CA ALA A 31 -8.41 4.17 -4.91
C ALA A 31 -7.98 2.85 -4.23
N ALA A 32 -8.91 2.16 -3.55
CA ALA A 32 -8.65 0.87 -2.93
C ALA A 32 -8.21 -0.19 -3.97
N GLY A 33 -8.86 -0.24 -5.14
CA GLY A 33 -8.47 -1.18 -6.20
C GLY A 33 -7.12 -0.89 -6.80
N CYS A 34 -6.84 0.40 -7.02
CA CYS A 34 -5.52 0.80 -7.46
C CYS A 34 -4.43 0.42 -6.45
N ILE A 35 -4.65 0.66 -5.14
CA ILE A 35 -3.66 0.27 -4.12
C ILE A 35 -3.50 -1.26 -4.08
N LEU A 36 -4.59 -2.02 -4.21
CA LEU A 36 -4.54 -3.48 -4.18
C LEU A 36 -3.82 -4.06 -5.40
N ASP A 37 -3.99 -3.47 -6.58
CA ASP A 37 -3.20 -3.78 -7.78
C ASP A 37 -1.70 -3.64 -7.50
N LYS A 38 -1.28 -2.54 -6.84
CA LYS A 38 0.13 -2.34 -6.45
C LYS A 38 0.63 -3.32 -5.40
N VAL A 39 -0.24 -3.79 -4.50
CA VAL A 39 0.10 -4.90 -3.59
C VAL A 39 0.39 -6.17 -4.37
N VAL A 40 -0.42 -6.50 -5.39
CA VAL A 40 -0.18 -7.66 -6.26
C VAL A 40 1.15 -7.53 -6.99
N ALA A 41 1.47 -6.35 -7.53
CA ALA A 41 2.77 -6.09 -8.17
C ALA A 41 3.96 -6.31 -7.19
N ILE A 42 3.83 -5.86 -5.93
CA ILE A 42 4.87 -6.08 -4.91
C ILE A 42 5.05 -7.57 -4.61
N VAL A 43 3.96 -8.30 -4.39
CA VAL A 43 4.00 -9.69 -3.90
C VAL A 43 4.24 -10.71 -5.00
N LYS A 44 3.59 -10.57 -6.16
CA LYS A 44 3.64 -11.55 -7.25
C LYS A 44 4.68 -11.20 -8.31
N GLU A 45 4.90 -9.91 -8.57
CA GLU A 45 5.77 -9.44 -9.67
C GLU A 45 7.14 -8.96 -9.19
N ASN A 46 7.39 -8.99 -7.88
CA ASN A 46 8.66 -8.54 -7.28
C ASN A 46 9.02 -7.10 -7.67
N ALA A 47 8.03 -6.20 -7.78
CA ALA A 47 8.19 -4.82 -8.23
C ALA A 47 9.17 -3.96 -7.40
N MET A 48 9.63 -4.47 -6.25
CA MET A 48 10.62 -3.82 -5.40
C MET A 48 12.09 -4.23 -5.66
N THR A 49 12.35 -5.17 -6.58
CA THR A 49 13.70 -5.77 -6.75
C THR A 49 14.68 -4.90 -7.53
N ASP A 50 14.21 -4.01 -8.41
CA ASP A 50 15.06 -3.06 -9.13
C ASP A 50 14.68 -1.60 -8.79
N SER A 51 15.68 -0.73 -8.78
CA SER A 51 15.51 0.70 -8.53
C SER A 51 14.58 1.36 -9.56
N ALA A 52 14.62 0.96 -10.84
CA ALA A 52 13.72 1.50 -11.85
C ALA A 52 12.26 1.14 -11.54
N THR A 53 11.99 -0.13 -11.21
CA THR A 53 10.64 -0.60 -10.88
C THR A 53 10.12 -0.01 -9.56
N VAL A 54 10.99 0.25 -8.58
CA VAL A 54 10.60 0.93 -7.33
C VAL A 54 10.18 2.39 -7.62
N ASN A 55 10.89 3.10 -8.51
CA ASN A 55 10.49 4.45 -8.89
C ASN A 55 9.12 4.46 -9.58
N GLU A 56 8.87 3.52 -10.49
CA GLU A 56 7.57 3.35 -11.13
C GLU A 56 6.48 3.05 -10.10
N LEU A 57 6.73 2.12 -9.17
CA LEU A 57 5.82 1.76 -8.09
C LEU A 57 5.48 2.96 -7.18
N GLN A 58 6.42 3.89 -6.96
CA GLN A 58 6.18 5.13 -6.23
C GLN A 58 5.24 6.08 -6.99
N VAL A 59 5.44 6.24 -8.30
CA VAL A 59 4.57 7.05 -9.16
C VAL A 59 3.16 6.45 -9.16
N ASP A 60 3.07 5.15 -9.37
CA ASP A 60 1.84 4.36 -9.38
C ASP A 60 1.05 4.47 -8.07
N LEU A 61 1.74 4.31 -6.93
CA LEU A 61 1.10 4.44 -5.62
C LEU A 61 0.59 5.87 -5.38
N ALA A 62 1.32 6.88 -5.85
CA ALA A 62 0.86 8.26 -5.79
C ALA A 62 -0.34 8.51 -6.72
N ALA A 63 -0.36 7.88 -7.91
CA ALA A 63 -1.47 7.93 -8.85
C ALA A 63 -2.76 7.37 -8.23
N CYS A 64 -2.68 6.29 -7.45
CA CYS A 64 -3.83 5.72 -6.73
C CYS A 64 -4.52 6.72 -5.78
N CYS A 65 -3.78 7.68 -5.24
CA CYS A 65 -4.32 8.71 -4.36
C CYS A 65 -4.89 9.94 -5.09
N THR A 66 -4.94 9.96 -6.42
CA THR A 66 -5.51 11.10 -7.17
C THR A 66 -7.01 11.28 -6.91
N HIS A 67 -7.73 10.18 -6.63
CA HIS A 67 -9.18 10.16 -6.43
C HIS A 67 -9.65 10.16 -4.96
N ASP A 68 -8.74 10.01 -3.98
CA ASP A 68 -9.02 10.03 -2.52
C ASP A 68 -7.91 10.76 -1.74
N SER A 69 -7.60 12.00 -2.14
CA SER A 69 -6.26 12.54 -1.91
C SER A 69 -5.79 12.68 -0.46
N GLN A 70 -6.60 13.21 0.47
CA GLN A 70 -6.08 13.55 1.80
C GLN A 70 -5.93 12.30 2.69
N ASP A 71 -6.98 11.48 2.75
CA ASP A 71 -6.98 10.23 3.53
C ASP A 71 -5.99 9.21 2.91
N CYS A 72 -5.95 9.10 1.57
CA CYS A 72 -5.07 8.14 0.89
C CYS A 72 -3.60 8.46 1.13
N VAL A 73 -3.21 9.72 0.95
CA VAL A 73 -1.82 10.12 1.18
C VAL A 73 -1.42 9.87 2.63
N ALA A 74 -2.29 10.14 3.60
CA ALA A 74 -2.00 9.86 5.01
C ALA A 74 -1.77 8.36 5.25
N ASP A 75 -2.65 7.50 4.70
CA ASP A 75 -2.58 6.06 4.90
C ASP A 75 -1.40 5.38 4.20
N VAL A 76 -1.02 5.83 2.99
CA VAL A 76 0.08 5.21 2.23
C VAL A 76 1.45 5.81 2.52
N SER A 77 1.52 6.94 3.25
CA SER A 77 2.76 7.69 3.49
C SER A 77 3.90 6.85 4.07
N SER A 78 3.61 6.01 5.07
CA SER A 78 4.61 5.13 5.69
C SER A 78 5.14 4.08 4.72
N ALA A 79 4.25 3.48 3.91
CA ALA A 79 4.63 2.52 2.87
C ALA A 79 5.49 3.19 1.78
N TYR A 80 5.10 4.40 1.38
CA TYR A 80 5.84 5.21 0.41
C TYR A 80 7.26 5.54 0.88
N ALA A 81 7.43 5.87 2.16
CA ALA A 81 8.74 6.14 2.75
C ALA A 81 9.65 4.90 2.75
N LEU A 82 9.09 3.71 2.98
CA LEU A 82 9.83 2.46 2.86
C LEU A 82 10.25 2.17 1.41
N LEU A 83 9.38 2.43 0.44
CA LEU A 83 9.75 2.37 -0.98
C LEU A 83 10.90 3.31 -1.32
N GLU A 84 10.89 4.53 -0.76
CA GLU A 84 11.97 5.50 -0.96
C GLU A 84 13.30 5.00 -0.35
N ALA A 85 13.25 4.42 0.85
CA ALA A 85 14.43 3.85 1.49
C ALA A 85 15.00 2.66 0.70
N VAL A 86 14.15 1.80 0.14
CA VAL A 86 14.57 0.70 -0.75
C VAL A 86 15.19 1.25 -2.05
N ASN A 87 14.56 2.25 -2.68
CA ASN A 87 15.09 2.90 -3.88
C ASN A 87 16.48 3.52 -3.66
N ARG A 88 16.69 4.11 -2.47
CA ARG A 88 17.99 4.66 -2.02
C ARG A 88 18.98 3.59 -1.55
N GLN A 89 18.65 2.30 -1.70
CA GLN A 89 19.47 1.16 -1.26
C GLN A 89 19.78 1.18 0.25
N GLN A 90 18.94 1.83 1.05
CA GLN A 90 19.10 1.90 2.51
C GLN A 90 18.44 0.71 3.20
N LEU A 91 17.47 0.08 2.54
CA LEU A 91 16.77 -1.12 2.99
C LEU A 91 16.79 -2.18 1.89
N ASP A 92 16.79 -3.44 2.30
CA ASP A 92 16.69 -4.57 1.39
C ASP A 92 15.24 -4.75 0.89
N ALA A 93 15.08 -4.95 -0.40
CA ALA A 93 13.78 -5.07 -1.05
C ALA A 93 13.00 -6.31 -0.58
N GLN A 94 13.66 -7.45 -0.44
CA GLN A 94 13.00 -8.71 -0.12
C GLN A 94 12.42 -8.72 1.31
N THR A 95 13.17 -8.15 2.25
CA THR A 95 12.74 -8.02 3.66
C THR A 95 11.73 -6.88 3.89
N THR A 96 11.71 -5.88 3.00
CA THR A 96 10.83 -4.72 3.12
C THR A 96 9.50 -4.90 2.39
N ALA A 97 9.48 -5.63 1.27
CA ALA A 97 8.29 -5.92 0.48
C ALA A 97 7.08 -6.42 1.28
N PRO A 98 7.19 -7.43 2.17
CA PRO A 98 6.03 -7.89 2.95
C PRO A 98 5.48 -6.80 3.88
N LYS A 99 6.35 -5.94 4.45
CA LYS A 99 5.94 -4.83 5.32
C LYS A 99 5.17 -3.78 4.52
N VAL A 100 5.66 -3.42 3.34
CA VAL A 100 5.00 -2.47 2.44
C VAL A 100 3.64 -3.02 2.01
N ALA A 101 3.58 -4.27 1.56
CA ALA A 101 2.34 -4.93 1.18
C ALA A 101 1.32 -4.91 2.33
N ALA A 102 1.73 -5.23 3.56
CA ALA A 102 0.87 -5.20 4.74
C ALA A 102 0.28 -3.81 5.02
N MET A 103 1.10 -2.75 4.94
CA MET A 103 0.64 -1.38 5.15
C MET A 103 -0.37 -0.95 4.08
N LEU A 104 -0.13 -1.32 2.82
CA LEU A 104 -1.03 -1.02 1.73
C LEU A 104 -2.36 -1.77 1.84
N ILE A 105 -2.35 -3.05 2.25
CA ILE A 105 -3.60 -3.79 2.53
C ILE A 105 -4.44 -3.10 3.60
N ARG A 106 -3.83 -2.62 4.69
CA ARG A 106 -4.54 -1.82 5.72
C ARG A 106 -5.13 -0.52 5.16
N ALA A 107 -4.46 0.10 4.18
CA ALA A 107 -5.00 1.27 3.50
C ALA A 107 -6.21 0.91 2.61
N VAL A 108 -6.22 -0.28 2.00
CA VAL A 108 -7.36 -0.81 1.22
C VAL A 108 -8.56 -1.08 2.13
N GLU A 109 -8.37 -1.70 3.29
CA GLU A 109 -9.43 -2.01 4.26
C GLU A 109 -10.20 -0.77 4.74
N LYS A 110 -9.54 0.39 4.82
CA LYS A 110 -10.18 1.67 5.16
C LYS A 110 -11.09 2.23 4.05
N ARG A 111 -10.96 1.72 2.83
CA ARG A 111 -11.57 2.27 1.61
C ARG A 111 -12.61 1.36 0.96
N SER A 112 -12.56 0.06 1.23
CA SER A 112 -13.51 -0.92 0.71
C SER A 112 -13.65 -2.09 1.69
N SER A 113 -14.84 -2.69 1.72
CA SER A 113 -15.07 -3.92 2.49
C SER A 113 -14.43 -5.13 1.81
N GLU A 114 -13.96 -6.09 2.60
CA GLU A 114 -13.39 -7.34 2.10
C GLU A 114 -14.37 -8.10 1.21
N GLU A 115 -15.68 -8.02 1.46
CA GLU A 115 -16.69 -8.73 0.67
C GLU A 115 -16.72 -8.28 -0.80
N LYS A 116 -16.48 -6.98 -1.06
CA LYS A 116 -16.42 -6.43 -2.42
C LYS A 116 -15.13 -6.80 -3.16
N ILE A 117 -14.06 -7.05 -2.41
CA ILE A 117 -12.72 -7.38 -2.91
C ILE A 117 -12.56 -8.90 -3.12
N ARG A 118 -13.05 -9.72 -2.16
CA ARG A 118 -12.86 -11.18 -2.13
C ARG A 118 -13.51 -11.89 -3.31
N GLY A 119 -14.65 -11.43 -3.80
CA GLY A 119 -15.33 -12.13 -4.88
C GLY A 119 -14.64 -12.03 -6.25
N SER A 120 -13.82 -11.00 -6.48
CA SER A 120 -13.08 -10.77 -7.74
C SER A 120 -11.93 -11.75 -7.84
N PHE A 121 -11.22 -11.96 -6.72
CA PHE A 121 -10.20 -13.01 -6.61
C PHE A 121 -10.81 -14.41 -6.73
N SER A 122 -12.06 -14.61 -6.30
CA SER A 122 -12.74 -15.92 -6.35
C SER A 122 -13.13 -16.38 -7.76
N ARG A 123 -13.22 -15.48 -8.75
CA ARG A 123 -13.69 -15.80 -10.11
C ARG A 123 -12.60 -16.10 -11.14
N GLY A 124 -11.32 -15.94 -10.79
CA GLY A 124 -10.22 -16.18 -11.72
C GLY A 124 -8.94 -16.77 -11.12
N HIS A 125 -8.75 -16.71 -9.81
CA HIS A 125 -7.60 -17.32 -9.15
C HIS A 125 -8.09 -18.13 -7.95
N THR A 126 -7.59 -19.35 -7.82
CA THR A 126 -7.94 -20.28 -6.75
C THR A 126 -8.04 -19.55 -5.41
N SER A 127 -9.18 -19.71 -4.73
CA SER A 127 -9.53 -19.20 -3.39
C SER A 127 -8.48 -19.45 -2.28
N PHE A 128 -7.37 -20.12 -2.63
CA PHE A 128 -6.21 -20.43 -1.83
C PHE A 128 -5.19 -19.27 -1.75
N ASP A 129 -5.15 -18.35 -2.72
CA ASP A 129 -4.13 -17.28 -2.79
C ASP A 129 -4.40 -16.11 -1.84
N PHE A 130 -5.66 -15.77 -1.60
CA PHE A 130 -6.00 -14.62 -0.74
C PHE A 130 -5.76 -14.94 0.74
N LEU A 131 -6.15 -16.15 1.17
CA LEU A 131 -5.84 -16.65 2.51
C LEU A 131 -4.33 -16.83 2.68
N ASN A 132 -3.58 -17.33 1.69
CA ASN A 132 -2.12 -17.38 1.82
C ASN A 132 -1.49 -15.98 1.82
N MET A 133 -1.93 -15.02 1.02
CA MET A 133 -1.36 -13.66 1.04
C MET A 133 -1.65 -12.94 2.35
N PHE A 134 -2.88 -13.05 2.88
CA PHE A 134 -3.24 -12.53 4.19
C PHE A 134 -2.49 -13.26 5.31
N MET A 135 -2.39 -14.59 5.23
CA MET A 135 -1.75 -15.44 6.24
C MET A 135 -0.22 -15.34 6.22
N ILE A 136 0.42 -15.13 5.06
CA ILE A 136 1.85 -14.79 4.93
C ILE A 136 2.12 -13.42 5.56
N VAL A 137 1.24 -12.44 5.36
CA VAL A 137 1.36 -11.12 5.99
C VAL A 137 1.09 -11.16 7.50
N PHE A 138 0.20 -12.04 7.99
CA PHE A 138 -0.20 -12.12 9.40
C PHE A 138 0.59 -13.12 10.25
N LEU A 139 1.19 -14.19 9.69
CA LEU A 139 1.88 -15.22 10.50
C LEU A 139 3.34 -14.90 10.82
N ASP A 140 4.01 -14.04 10.06
CA ASP A 140 5.44 -13.74 10.27
C ASP A 140 5.72 -12.36 10.88
N PHE A 141 4.69 -11.57 11.20
CA PHE A 141 4.89 -10.21 11.70
C PHE A 141 4.23 -9.97 13.07
N PRO A 142 4.98 -10.11 14.19
CA PRO A 142 4.53 -9.57 15.46
C PRO A 142 4.31 -8.07 15.29
N SER A 143 3.13 -7.63 15.71
CA SER A 143 2.62 -6.26 15.69
C SER A 143 3.37 -5.28 16.62
N ASP A 144 4.64 -5.54 16.92
CA ASP A 144 5.47 -4.80 17.88
C ASP A 144 6.62 -4.08 17.17
N ASP A 145 6.35 -3.03 16.37
CA ASP A 145 7.33 -1.92 16.21
C ASP A 145 6.74 -0.69 15.49
N TYR A 146 5.57 -0.22 15.93
CA TYR A 146 5.06 1.12 15.55
C TYR A 146 4.55 1.91 16.75
N ASP A 147 5.19 1.73 17.92
CA ASP A 147 5.00 2.62 19.06
C ASP A 147 6.34 3.13 19.61
N THR A 148 7.04 3.94 18.82
CA THR A 148 8.11 4.83 19.35
C THR A 148 7.71 6.30 19.33
N LYS A 149 6.40 6.60 19.42
CA LYS A 149 5.90 7.97 19.66
C LYS A 149 4.74 8.06 20.67
N ARG A 150 4.64 7.14 21.64
CA ARG A 150 3.92 7.37 22.90
C ARG A 150 4.73 7.11 24.16
N SER A 151 6.04 7.38 24.14
CA SER A 151 6.80 7.57 25.39
C SER A 151 6.97 9.05 25.71
N CYS A 152 5.83 9.72 25.97
CA CYS A 152 5.81 10.82 26.93
C CYS A 152 5.19 10.25 28.21
N ILE A 153 6.02 9.52 28.96
CA ILE A 153 5.73 9.21 30.35
C ILE A 153 5.83 10.55 31.09
N CYS A 154 4.69 11.13 31.43
CA CYS A 154 4.60 12.15 32.47
C CYS A 154 5.10 11.53 33.78
N SER A 155 6.38 11.73 34.10
CA SER A 155 6.88 11.61 35.45
C SER A 155 7.20 13.01 35.95
N ARG A 156 6.84 13.28 37.21
CA ARG A 156 6.83 14.59 37.85
C ARG A 156 8.15 15.35 37.63
N GLU A 157 7.98 16.65 37.39
CA GLU A 157 8.99 17.73 37.35
C GLU A 157 9.63 18.02 35.97
N THR A 158 9.12 19.10 35.35
CA THR A 158 9.67 19.88 34.21
C THR A 158 9.66 19.25 32.81
N CYS A 159 8.73 19.71 31.95
CA CYS A 159 8.79 19.54 30.49
C CYS A 159 9.22 20.86 29.82
N CYS A 160 10.21 20.77 28.93
CA CYS A 160 10.45 21.75 27.84
C CYS A 160 9.80 21.23 26.55
#